data_AF-A0A0D0CJ65-F1
#
_entry.id   AF-A0A0D0CJ65-F1
#
_cell.length_a   1.000
_cell.length_b   1.000
_cell.length_c   1.000
_cell.angle_alpha   90.00
_cell.angle_beta   90.00
_cell.angle_gamma   90.00
#
_symmetry.space_group_name_H-M   'P 1'
#
loop_
_entity.id
_entity.type
_entity.pdbx_description
1 polymer ?
#
loop_
_entity_poly.entity_id
_entity_poly.type
_entity_poly.pdbx_seq_one_letter_code
_entity_poly.pdbx_strand_id
1 'polypeptide(L)'
;MHDFTAVFEALEHCQTTASQFLKTVLTHRQYDDQPIVRDLLLHSTEVLGALLAHPIKTWDFMQCCAKLISDLYLKEICHTASEDGGWHFGALTATTQQLEDFNLDDMARDIEAHAPGLWTFVGLFLQCDEKQKGGSGGNLGTEKDVDADVVMDEQSMDMEEDYWNEGR
;
A
#
# COMPACT_ATOMS: atom_id res chain seq x y z
N MET A 1 -2.37 18.54 33.54
CA MET A 1 -1.58 17.31 33.39
C MET A 1 -2.40 16.20 34.03
N HIS A 2 -2.82 15.19 33.28
CA HIS A 2 -3.60 14.10 33.85
C HIS A 2 -2.65 13.18 34.64
N ASP A 3 -3.06 12.83 35.86
CA ASP A 3 -2.34 11.88 36.69
C ASP A 3 -2.79 10.46 36.32
N PHE A 4 -1.83 9.64 35.87
CA PHE A 4 -2.07 8.26 35.45
C PHE A 4 -1.69 7.23 36.53
N THR A 5 -1.32 7.67 37.74
CA THR A 5 -0.88 6.79 38.84
C THR A 5 -1.88 5.69 39.15
N ALA A 6 -3.17 6.05 39.25
CA ALA A 6 -4.23 5.07 39.50
C ALA A 6 -4.36 4.02 38.38
N VAL A 7 -4.04 4.38 37.13
CA VAL A 7 -4.06 3.44 35.99
C VAL A 7 -2.90 2.47 36.09
N PHE A 8 -1.71 2.95 36.46
CA PHE A 8 -0.55 2.09 36.66
C PHE A 8 -0.77 1.10 37.82
N GLU A 9 -1.29 1.59 38.96
CA GLU A 9 -1.64 0.74 40.10
C GLU A 9 -2.69 -0.32 39.72
N ALA A 10 -3.69 0.05 38.91
CA ALA A 10 -4.69 -0.90 38.44
C ALA A 10 -4.10 -1.99 37.53
N LEU A 11 -3.17 -1.63 36.63
CA LEU A 11 -2.47 -2.60 35.78
C LEU A 11 -1.60 -3.55 36.60
N GLU A 12 -0.88 -3.03 37.60
CA GLU A 12 -0.09 -3.84 38.53
C GLU A 12 -0.95 -4.78 39.36
N HIS A 13 -2.08 -4.29 39.90
CA HIS A 13 -3.02 -5.11 40.66
C HIS A 13 -3.61 -6.24 39.81
N CYS A 14 -3.90 -5.97 38.55
CA CYS A 14 -4.36 -6.94 37.56
C CYS A 14 -3.25 -7.85 37.01
N GLN A 15 -2.00 -7.69 37.45
CA GLN A 15 -0.82 -8.42 36.97
C GLN A 15 -0.69 -8.40 35.44
N THR A 16 -1.00 -7.26 34.82
CA THR A 16 -0.99 -7.11 33.36
C THR A 16 -0.17 -5.90 32.95
N THR A 17 0.45 -5.97 31.78
CA THR A 17 1.11 -4.81 31.16
C THR A 17 0.14 -4.03 30.29
N ALA A 18 0.43 -2.76 30.01
CA ALA A 18 -0.35 -1.98 29.04
C ALA A 18 -0.44 -2.68 27.67
N SER A 19 0.63 -3.33 27.21
CA SER A 19 0.64 -4.07 25.94
C SER A 19 -0.22 -5.33 25.98
N GLN A 20 -0.21 -6.09 27.08
CA GLN A 20 -1.06 -7.26 27.26
C GLN A 20 -2.53 -6.87 27.36
N PHE A 21 -2.82 -5.79 28.10
CA PHE A 21 -4.14 -5.20 28.18
C PHE A 21 -4.66 -4.84 26.79
N LEU A 22 -3.93 -4.00 26.04
CA LEU A 22 -4.30 -3.57 24.68
C LEU A 22 -4.50 -4.77 23.75
N LYS A 23 -3.55 -5.72 23.76
CA LYS A 23 -3.67 -6.94 22.95
C LYS A 23 -4.93 -7.72 23.31
N THR A 24 -5.25 -7.86 24.59
CA THR A 24 -6.40 -8.65 25.05
C THR A 24 -7.71 -8.00 24.65
N VAL A 25 -7.88 -6.71 24.93
CA VAL A 25 -9.13 -5.99 24.64
C VAL A 25 -9.39 -5.82 23.15
N LEU A 26 -8.34 -5.73 22.31
CA LEU A 26 -8.48 -5.59 20.85
C LEU A 26 -8.63 -6.93 20.11
N THR A 27 -8.39 -8.08 20.77
CA THR A 27 -8.45 -9.40 20.11
C THR A 27 -9.62 -10.27 20.58
N HIS A 28 -10.10 -10.10 21.80
CA HIS A 28 -11.17 -10.91 22.35
C HIS A 28 -12.52 -10.20 22.19
N ARG A 29 -13.41 -10.79 21.38
CA ARG A 29 -14.74 -10.24 21.07
C ARG A 29 -15.63 -9.92 22.28
N GLN A 30 -15.35 -10.54 23.43
CA GLN A 30 -16.07 -10.27 24.67
C GLN A 30 -15.92 -8.82 25.18
N TYR A 31 -14.97 -8.06 24.62
CA TYR A 31 -14.73 -6.66 24.98
C TYR A 31 -15.19 -5.65 23.93
N ASP A 32 -15.76 -6.09 22.79
CA ASP A 32 -16.11 -5.20 21.67
C ASP A 32 -17.08 -4.07 22.07
N ASP A 33 -17.96 -4.33 23.03
CA ASP A 33 -18.93 -3.36 23.55
C ASP A 33 -18.39 -2.46 24.66
N GLN A 34 -17.16 -2.68 25.12
CA GLN A 34 -16.58 -1.87 26.17
C GLN A 34 -16.26 -0.47 25.64
N PRO A 35 -16.60 0.60 26.38
CA PRO A 35 -16.31 1.98 25.97
C PRO A 35 -14.84 2.22 25.64
N ILE A 36 -13.93 1.56 26.36
CA ILE A 36 -12.48 1.66 26.13
C ILE A 36 -12.06 1.09 24.77
N VAL A 37 -12.70 0.02 24.29
CA VAL A 37 -12.39 -0.54 22.97
C VAL A 37 -12.87 0.40 21.88
N ARG A 38 -14.07 0.97 22.04
CA ARG A 38 -14.62 1.96 21.10
C ARG A 38 -13.74 3.21 21.02
N ASP A 39 -13.29 3.72 22.17
CA ASP A 39 -12.38 4.87 22.26
C ASP A 39 -11.02 4.57 21.58
N LEU A 40 -10.41 3.43 21.89
CA LEU A 40 -9.14 3.00 21.28
C LEU A 40 -9.24 2.85 19.75
N LEU A 41 -10.35 2.31 19.25
CA LEU A 41 -10.58 2.16 17.81
C LEU A 41 -10.81 3.52 17.14
N LEU A 42 -11.60 4.40 17.78
CA LEU A 42 -11.88 5.75 17.29
C LEU A 42 -10.60 6.59 17.18
N HIS A 43 -9.70 6.48 18.16
CA HIS A 43 -8.44 7.24 18.23
C HIS A 43 -7.22 6.42 17.75
N SER A 44 -7.44 5.32 17.03
CA SER A 44 -6.37 4.41 16.61
C SER A 44 -5.26 5.09 15.79
N THR A 45 -5.61 6.01 14.89
CA THR A 45 -4.63 6.79 14.11
C THR A 45 -3.76 7.68 15.00
N GLU A 46 -4.33 8.29 16.03
CA GLU A 46 -3.58 9.13 16.98
C GLU A 46 -2.64 8.28 17.84
N VAL A 47 -3.12 7.11 18.30
CA VAL A 47 -2.30 6.15 19.06
C VAL A 47 -1.14 5.64 18.22
N LEU A 48 -1.38 5.24 16.96
CA LEU A 48 -0.34 4.82 16.03
C LEU A 48 0.63 5.97 15.72
N GLY A 49 0.13 7.19 15.57
CA GLY A 49 0.96 8.38 15.39
C GLY A 49 1.85 8.68 16.59
N ALA A 50 1.33 8.50 17.81
CA ALA A 50 2.11 8.64 19.04
C ALA A 50 3.19 7.57 19.18
N LEU A 51 2.90 6.32 18.79
CA LEU A 51 3.88 5.24 18.72
C LEU A 51 4.98 5.56 17.70
N LEU A 52 4.62 6.10 16.54
CA LEU A 52 5.55 6.49 15.49
C LEU A 52 6.48 7.63 15.94
N ALA A 53 5.93 8.64 16.62
CA ALA A 53 6.68 9.78 17.13
C ALA A 53 7.63 9.43 18.30
N HIS A 54 7.53 8.22 18.86
CA HIS A 54 8.29 7.86 20.06
C HIS A 54 9.77 7.57 19.73
N PRO A 55 10.72 8.34 20.29
CA PRO A 55 12.11 8.41 19.81
C PRO A 55 12.92 7.12 19.98
N ILE A 56 12.50 6.22 20.88
CA ILE A 56 13.27 5.01 21.23
C ILE A 56 13.07 3.88 20.21
N LYS A 57 11.98 3.86 19.43
CA LYS A 57 11.61 2.68 18.62
C LYS A 57 11.05 2.97 17.23
N THR A 58 11.20 4.19 16.72
CA THR A 58 10.65 4.58 15.41
C THR A 58 11.09 3.63 14.29
N TRP A 59 12.35 3.16 14.27
CA TRP A 59 12.85 2.28 13.19
C TRP A 59 12.22 0.88 13.21
N ASP A 60 12.29 0.17 14.35
CA ASP A 60 11.70 -1.19 14.48
C ASP A 60 10.19 -1.18 14.22
N PHE A 61 9.51 -0.12 14.69
CA PHE A 61 8.09 0.06 14.47
C PHE A 61 7.78 0.29 12.98
N MET A 62 8.52 1.17 12.31
CA MET A 62 8.37 1.42 10.87
C MET A 62 8.63 0.18 10.03
N GLN A 63 9.67 -0.60 10.36
CA GLN A 63 9.94 -1.86 9.67
C GLN A 63 8.82 -2.88 9.87
N CYS A 64 8.24 -2.94 11.07
CA CYS A 64 7.08 -3.77 11.35
C CYS A 64 5.85 -3.31 10.54
N CYS A 65 5.56 -2.00 10.50
CA CYS A 65 4.48 -1.43 9.71
C CYS A 65 4.66 -1.72 8.21
N ALA A 66 5.88 -1.54 7.68
CA ALA A 66 6.20 -1.83 6.29
C ALA A 66 5.89 -3.29 5.96
N LYS A 67 6.30 -4.24 6.82
CA LYS A 67 6.00 -5.66 6.63
C LYS A 67 4.48 -5.93 6.60
N LEU A 68 3.73 -5.40 7.56
CA LEU A 68 2.28 -5.60 7.62
C LEU A 68 1.56 -5.04 6.40
N ILE A 69 1.98 -3.86 5.93
CA ILE A 69 1.43 -3.24 4.72
C ILE A 69 1.80 -4.04 3.48
N SER A 70 3.05 -4.52 3.37
CA SER A 70 3.47 -5.41 2.28
C SER A 70 2.68 -6.71 2.25
N ASP A 71 2.45 -7.35 3.40
CA ASP A 71 1.66 -8.59 3.49
C ASP A 71 0.21 -8.35 3.06
N LEU A 72 -0.37 -7.19 3.40
CA LEU A 72 -1.71 -6.78 2.97
C LEU A 72 -1.78 -6.62 1.45
N TYR A 73 -0.88 -5.84 0.86
CA TYR A 73 -0.88 -5.60 -0.59
C TYR A 73 -0.55 -6.87 -1.37
N LEU A 74 0.36 -7.71 -0.87
CA LEU A 74 0.65 -9.00 -1.50
C LEU A 74 -0.61 -9.85 -1.58
N LYS A 75 -1.41 -9.89 -0.51
CA LYS A 75 -2.68 -10.62 -0.49
C LYS A 75 -3.67 -10.06 -1.53
N GLU A 76 -3.80 -8.75 -1.61
CA GLU A 76 -4.69 -8.08 -2.57
C GLU A 76 -4.24 -8.30 -4.02
N ILE A 77 -2.93 -8.23 -4.29
CA ILE A 77 -2.33 -8.54 -5.61
C ILE A 77 -2.60 -9.99 -5.98
N CYS A 78 -2.30 -10.94 -5.09
CA CYS A 78 -2.53 -12.36 -5.35
C CYS A 78 -4.01 -12.67 -5.58
N HIS A 79 -4.92 -11.98 -4.88
CA HIS A 79 -6.35 -12.15 -5.10
C HIS A 79 -6.77 -11.64 -6.49
N THR A 80 -6.37 -10.42 -6.84
CA THR A 80 -6.64 -9.80 -8.15
C THR A 80 -6.05 -10.63 -9.30
N ALA A 81 -4.82 -11.12 -9.14
CA ALA A 81 -4.12 -11.93 -10.12
C ALA A 81 -4.41 -13.44 -10.02
N SER A 82 -5.44 -13.85 -9.27
CA SER A 82 -5.89 -15.24 -9.24
C SER A 82 -6.81 -15.56 -10.42
N GLU A 83 -7.09 -16.83 -10.64
CA GLU A 83 -8.12 -17.25 -11.60
C GLU A 83 -9.49 -16.64 -11.27
N ASP A 84 -9.83 -16.62 -9.97
CA ASP A 84 -11.09 -16.04 -9.47
C ASP A 84 -11.13 -14.51 -9.61
N GLY A 85 -9.96 -13.86 -9.56
CA GLY A 85 -9.81 -12.41 -9.71
C GLY A 85 -9.88 -11.94 -11.17
N GLY A 86 -9.77 -12.84 -12.14
CA GLY A 86 -9.97 -12.55 -13.57
C GLY A 86 -8.87 -11.73 -14.25
N TRP A 87 -7.97 -11.10 -13.51
CA TRP A 87 -6.91 -10.23 -14.04
C TRP A 87 -5.53 -10.89 -14.10
N HIS A 88 -5.48 -12.23 -14.18
CA HIS A 88 -4.24 -12.96 -14.41
C HIS A 88 -3.90 -12.96 -15.90
N PHE A 89 -2.78 -12.35 -16.28
CA PHE A 89 -2.27 -12.39 -17.66
C PHE A 89 -0.86 -12.93 -17.68
N GLY A 90 -0.70 -14.11 -18.28
CA GLY A 90 0.63 -14.60 -18.65
C GLY A 90 1.03 -13.97 -19.98
N ALA A 91 2.12 -13.19 -20.01
CA ALA A 91 2.60 -12.55 -21.24
C ALA A 91 2.86 -13.57 -22.37
N LEU A 92 3.19 -14.82 -22.04
CA LEU A 92 3.47 -15.91 -22.99
C LEU A 92 2.23 -16.75 -23.35
N THR A 93 1.14 -16.62 -22.61
CA THR A 93 -0.05 -17.48 -22.75
C THR A 93 -1.32 -16.70 -23.05
N ALA A 94 -1.27 -15.36 -23.00
CA ALA A 94 -2.37 -14.51 -23.36
C ALA A 94 -2.71 -14.69 -24.84
N THR A 95 -3.97 -15.00 -25.11
CA THR A 95 -4.48 -15.05 -26.48
C THR A 95 -4.69 -13.64 -27.02
N THR A 96 -4.64 -13.49 -28.35
CA THR A 96 -4.91 -12.19 -28.99
C THR A 96 -6.29 -11.64 -28.60
N GLN A 97 -7.29 -12.52 -28.47
CA GLN A 97 -8.62 -12.12 -28.05
C GLN A 97 -8.66 -11.57 -26.61
N GLN A 98 -7.91 -12.18 -25.68
CA GLN A 98 -7.81 -11.64 -24.31
C GLN A 98 -7.16 -10.26 -24.25
N LEU A 99 -6.25 -9.95 -25.19
CA LEU A 99 -5.65 -8.63 -25.30
C LEU A 99 -6.62 -7.62 -25.94
N GLU A 100 -7.43 -8.04 -26.91
CA GLU A 100 -8.46 -7.21 -27.54
C GLU A 100 -9.62 -6.90 -26.58
N ASP A 101 -10.02 -7.88 -25.78
CA ASP A 101 -11.09 -7.76 -24.78
C ASP A 101 -10.58 -7.09 -23.48
N PHE A 102 -9.27 -6.85 -23.34
CA PHE A 102 -8.71 -6.19 -22.17
C PHE A 102 -9.18 -4.73 -22.09
N ASN A 103 -9.82 -4.39 -20.97
CA ASN A 103 -10.27 -3.05 -20.68
C ASN A 103 -9.66 -2.57 -19.36
N LEU A 104 -8.85 -1.53 -19.44
CA LEU A 104 -8.18 -0.94 -18.28
C LEU A 104 -9.18 -0.35 -17.26
N ASP A 105 -10.30 0.22 -17.72
CA ASP A 105 -11.31 0.81 -16.86
C ASP A 105 -12.11 -0.25 -16.09
N ASP A 106 -12.33 -1.43 -16.69
CA ASP A 106 -12.90 -2.59 -16.00
C ASP A 106 -11.91 -3.09 -14.93
N MET A 107 -10.63 -3.23 -15.26
CA MET A 107 -9.59 -3.64 -14.31
C MET A 107 -9.48 -2.66 -13.13
N ALA A 108 -9.47 -1.35 -13.40
CA ALA A 108 -9.38 -0.34 -12.37
C ALA A 108 -10.58 -0.39 -11.40
N ARG A 109 -11.80 -0.57 -11.94
CA ARG A 109 -13.02 -0.73 -11.13
C ARG A 109 -12.98 -1.99 -10.27
N ASP A 110 -12.50 -3.09 -10.82
CA ASP A 110 -12.38 -4.35 -10.06
C ASP A 110 -11.31 -4.27 -8.96
N ILE A 111 -10.16 -3.64 -9.24
CA ILE A 111 -9.13 -3.38 -8.22
C ILE A 111 -9.69 -2.45 -7.13
N GLU A 112 -10.43 -1.40 -7.47
CA GLU A 112 -11.07 -0.52 -6.49
C GLU A 112 -12.07 -1.28 -5.60
N ALA A 113 -12.84 -2.21 -6.17
CA ALA A 113 -13.84 -2.99 -5.45
C ALA A 113 -13.24 -4.12 -4.59
N HIS A 114 -12.21 -4.81 -5.08
CA HIS A 114 -11.72 -6.06 -4.51
C HIS A 114 -10.32 -5.96 -3.87
N ALA A 115 -9.59 -4.89 -4.16
CA ALA A 115 -8.25 -4.59 -3.66
C ALA A 115 -8.10 -3.09 -3.30
N PRO A 116 -8.93 -2.55 -2.38
CA PRO A 116 -9.00 -1.11 -2.11
C PRO A 116 -7.71 -0.53 -1.52
N GLY A 117 -6.91 -1.34 -0.81
CA GLY A 117 -5.59 -0.92 -0.32
C GLY A 117 -4.64 -0.65 -1.48
N LEU A 118 -4.54 -1.61 -2.40
CA LEU A 118 -3.73 -1.54 -3.63
C LEU A 118 -4.18 -0.37 -4.51
N TRP A 119 -5.49 -0.17 -4.70
CA TRP A 119 -6.03 0.95 -5.45
C TRP A 119 -5.55 2.30 -4.90
N THR A 120 -5.69 2.48 -3.58
CA THR A 120 -5.23 3.69 -2.89
C THR A 120 -3.74 3.89 -3.10
N PHE A 121 -2.95 2.82 -3.00
CA PHE A 121 -1.50 2.86 -3.15
C PHE A 121 -1.05 3.24 -4.56
N VAL A 122 -1.66 2.67 -5.60
CA VAL A 122 -1.40 3.03 -7.01
C VAL A 122 -1.76 4.50 -7.24
N GLY A 123 -2.90 4.96 -6.73
CA GLY A 123 -3.29 6.37 -6.82
C GLY A 123 -2.27 7.33 -6.19
N LEU A 124 -1.68 6.95 -5.06
CA LEU A 124 -0.61 7.73 -4.42
C LEU A 124 0.67 7.80 -5.28
N PHE A 125 1.06 6.69 -5.92
CA PHE A 125 2.21 6.68 -6.82
C PHE A 125 2.01 7.58 -8.04
N LEU A 126 0.85 7.50 -8.69
CA LEU A 126 0.55 8.31 -9.87
C LEU A 126 0.53 9.81 -9.54
N GLN A 127 0.09 10.19 -8.33
CA GLN A 127 0.13 11.59 -7.87
C GLN A 127 1.53 12.10 -7.53
N CYS A 128 2.49 11.22 -7.22
CA CYS A 128 3.88 11.62 -6.98
C CYS A 128 4.55 12.15 -8.25
N ASP A 129 4.23 11.57 -9.41
CA ASP A 129 4.78 11.99 -10.71
C ASP A 129 4.26 13.36 -11.15
N GLU A 130 3.00 13.69 -10.88
CA GLU A 130 2.43 15.00 -11.24
C GLU A 130 3.03 16.14 -10.42
N LYS A 131 3.36 15.90 -9.14
CA LYS A 131 4.00 16.91 -8.28
C LYS A 131 5.44 17.22 -8.69
N GLN A 132 6.12 16.31 -9.40
CA GLN A 132 7.44 16.58 -9.97
C GLN A 132 7.37 17.38 -11.28
N LYS A 133 6.28 17.28 -12.05
CA LYS A 133 6.09 18.06 -13.29
C LYS A 133 5.60 19.49 -13.06
N GLY A 134 5.09 19.82 -11.87
CA GLY A 134 4.66 21.17 -11.48
C GLY A 134 5.79 22.16 -11.12
N GLY A 135 7.06 21.71 -11.17
CA GLY A 135 8.24 22.50 -10.84
C GLY A 135 8.89 23.19 -12.04
N SER A 136 8.13 23.79 -12.95
CA SER A 136 8.69 24.72 -13.94
C SER A 136 7.69 25.83 -14.22
N GLY A 137 7.72 26.86 -13.38
CA GLY A 137 7.20 28.19 -13.71
C GLY A 137 8.13 28.87 -14.72
N GLY A 138 8.21 28.31 -15.93
CA GLY A 138 8.92 28.85 -17.07
C GLY A 138 7.95 29.55 -18.00
N ASN A 139 7.87 30.87 -17.86
CA ASN A 139 7.64 31.90 -18.87
C ASN A 139 6.85 31.52 -20.16
N LEU A 140 5.73 32.22 -20.38
CA LEU A 140 5.03 32.32 -21.66
C LEU A 140 6.00 32.58 -22.82
N GLY A 141 5.85 31.82 -23.91
CA GLY A 141 6.54 32.08 -25.17
C GLY A 141 6.17 31.10 -26.28
N THR A 142 5.05 31.37 -26.94
CA THR A 142 4.77 31.18 -28.38
C THR A 142 5.18 29.88 -29.09
N GLU A 143 4.13 29.21 -29.58
CA GLU A 143 4.04 28.25 -30.70
C GLU A 143 5.27 28.15 -31.63
N LYS A 144 5.66 26.90 -31.92
CA LYS A 144 5.99 26.46 -33.28
C LYS A 144 5.85 24.95 -33.41
N ASP A 145 4.93 24.55 -34.28
CA ASP A 145 4.85 23.22 -34.87
C ASP A 145 6.16 22.87 -35.58
N VAL A 146 6.75 21.71 -35.24
CA VAL A 146 7.68 21.01 -36.13
C VAL A 146 7.37 19.53 -36.04
N ASP A 147 6.70 19.08 -37.09
CA ASP A 147 6.58 17.69 -37.53
C ASP A 147 7.99 17.10 -37.69
N ALA A 148 8.32 16.07 -36.89
CA ALA A 148 9.58 15.36 -36.98
C ALA A 148 9.31 13.86 -36.82
N ASP A 149 9.20 13.19 -37.96
CA ASP A 149 9.27 11.73 -38.08
C ASP A 149 10.46 11.20 -37.26
N VAL A 150 10.15 10.38 -36.26
CA VAL A 150 11.15 9.63 -35.50
C VAL A 150 11.52 8.41 -36.33
N VAL A 151 12.66 8.48 -37.00
CA VAL A 151 13.30 7.31 -37.60
C VAL A 151 13.81 6.43 -36.44
N MET A 152 13.17 5.28 -36.24
CA MET A 152 13.67 4.23 -35.34
C MET A 152 14.89 3.60 -36.01
N ASP A 153 16.07 3.85 -35.45
CA ASP A 153 17.30 3.16 -35.85
C ASP A 153 17.18 1.69 -35.43
N GLU A 154 17.07 0.79 -36.41
CA GLU A 154 17.23 -0.65 -36.20
C GLU A 154 18.69 -0.93 -35.84
N GLN A 155 19.01 -0.93 -34.55
CA GLN A 155 20.19 -1.62 -34.04
C GLN A 155 19.75 -2.77 -33.14
N SER A 156 19.72 -3.94 -33.77
CA SER A 156 19.78 -5.24 -33.13
C SER A 156 21.02 -5.32 -32.23
N MET A 157 20.83 -5.53 -30.94
CA MET A 157 21.81 -6.18 -30.09
C MET A 157 21.09 -7.10 -29.13
N ASP A 158 21.09 -8.38 -29.51
CA ASP A 158 20.74 -9.53 -28.69
C ASP A 158 21.54 -9.49 -27.38
N MET A 159 20.91 -9.16 -26.26
CA MET A 159 21.51 -9.34 -24.92
C MET A 159 20.46 -9.39 -23.79
N GLU A 160 19.37 -10.15 -23.95
CA GLU A 160 18.40 -10.39 -22.86
C GLU A 160 17.95 -11.85 -22.76
N GLU A 161 18.88 -12.81 -22.78
CA GLU A 161 18.53 -14.23 -22.56
C GLU A 161 19.02 -14.80 -21.20
N ASP A 162 19.87 -14.06 -20.47
CA ASP A 162 20.52 -14.58 -19.25
C ASP A 162 19.87 -14.15 -17.93
N TYR A 163 18.93 -13.21 -17.92
CA TYR A 163 18.40 -12.68 -16.65
C TYR A 163 17.41 -13.62 -15.92
N TRP A 164 16.78 -14.56 -16.64
CA TRP A 164 15.71 -15.40 -16.07
C TRP A 164 16.11 -16.83 -15.74
N ASN A 165 17.37 -17.23 -15.97
CA ASN A 165 17.80 -18.63 -15.86
C ASN A 165 18.46 -19.03 -14.53
N GLU A 166 18.52 -18.15 -13.54
CA GLU A 166 19.13 -18.46 -12.24
C GLU A 166 18.08 -18.61 -11.13
N GLY A 167 17.48 -19.80 -11.09
CA GLY A 167 16.55 -20.19 -10.04
C GLY A 167 15.93 -21.56 -10.27
N ARG A 168 16.75 -22.60 -10.39
CA ARG A 168 16.28 -23.99 -10.36
C ARG A 168 17.04 -24.81 -9.33
#